data_AF-H5UYY1-F1
#
_entry.id   AF-H5UYY1-F1
#
_cell.length_a   1.000
_cell.length_b   1.000
_cell.length_c   1.000
_cell.angle_alpha   90.00
_cell.angle_beta   90.00
_cell.angle_gamma   90.00
#
_symmetry.space_group_name_H-M   'P 1'
#
loop_
_entity.id
_entity.type
_entity.pdbx_description
1 polymer ?
#
loop_
_entity_poly.entity_id
_entity_poly.type
_entity_poly.pdbx_seq_one_letter_code
_entity_poly.pdbx_strand_id
1 'polypeptide(L)'
;MFLIDWISRQKILVQYLMLTICSGLCLTGLIFLYRNSPEVSTKFFEFHHKNLRGYLFSGFISVGSFLLSLHTFVIVNLRDKVFSTPEYRNAYSMAHDIDEENINDSDLFKPLDNLSSFINTSIILSLTTAIAQFTLGLSTNLYACLFCVWLAILTVCFLLHCLFIIRINIRILLKQKQR
;
A
#
# COMPACT_ATOMS: atom_id res chain seq x y z
N MET A 1 7.84 -10.79 13.13
CA MET A 1 7.54 -9.55 13.87
C MET A 1 8.67 -8.52 13.69
N PHE A 2 9.95 -8.86 13.94
CA PHE A 2 11.09 -7.92 13.87
C PHE A 2 11.34 -7.16 12.55
N LEU A 3 11.30 -7.83 11.38
CA LEU A 3 11.57 -7.17 10.08
C LEU A 3 10.53 -6.12 9.69
N ILE A 4 9.29 -6.32 10.13
CA ILE A 4 8.15 -5.52 9.71
C ILE A 4 8.00 -4.29 10.64
N ASP A 5 8.28 -4.46 11.93
CA ASP A 5 8.40 -3.36 12.90
C ASP A 5 9.61 -2.45 12.61
N TRP A 6 10.63 -2.98 11.93
CA TRP A 6 11.75 -2.20 11.41
C TRP A 6 11.36 -1.39 10.16
N ILE A 7 10.66 -2.02 9.21
CA ILE A 7 10.11 -1.34 8.02
C ILE A 7 9.19 -0.18 8.40
N SER A 8 8.32 -0.36 9.40
CA SER A 8 7.39 0.70 9.84
C SER A 8 8.08 1.91 10.48
N ARG A 9 9.33 1.77 10.95
CA ARG A 9 10.13 2.84 11.58
C ARG A 9 11.01 3.60 10.58
N GLN A 10 11.14 3.11 9.36
CA GLN A 10 11.92 3.77 8.32
C GLN A 10 11.16 4.96 7.73
N LYS A 11 11.89 5.92 7.17
CA LYS A 11 11.30 7.08 6.49
C LYS A 11 10.37 6.60 5.37
N ILE A 12 9.26 7.32 5.14
CA ILE A 12 8.26 7.01 4.10
C ILE A 12 8.95 6.67 2.77
N LEU A 13 9.93 7.50 2.35
CA LEU A 13 10.64 7.31 1.09
C LEU A 13 11.32 5.93 0.99
N VAL A 14 11.87 5.41 2.09
CA VAL A 14 12.50 4.08 2.14
C VAL A 14 11.45 2.98 2.03
N GLN A 15 10.26 3.15 2.63
CA GLN A 15 9.16 2.20 2.50
C GLN A 15 8.66 2.11 1.05
N TYR A 16 8.48 3.27 0.39
CA TYR A 16 8.14 3.32 -1.03
C TYR A 16 9.21 2.63 -1.89
N LEU A 17 10.48 2.94 -1.65
CA LEU A 17 11.60 2.41 -2.41
C LEU A 17 11.77 0.89 -2.21
N MET A 18 11.54 0.39 -1.00
CA MET A 18 11.53 -1.06 -0.74
C MET A 18 10.38 -1.78 -1.45
N LEU A 19 9.18 -1.20 -1.46
CA LEU A 19 8.02 -1.79 -2.14
C LEU A 19 8.21 -1.82 -3.66
N THR A 20 8.78 -0.76 -4.24
CA THR A 20 9.06 -0.70 -5.68
C THR A 20 10.21 -1.61 -6.09
N ILE A 21 11.26 -1.74 -5.28
CA ILE A 21 12.32 -2.73 -5.52
C ILE A 21 11.77 -4.14 -5.44
N CYS A 22 10.96 -4.45 -4.41
CA CYS A 22 10.37 -5.77 -4.23
C CYS A 22 9.46 -6.16 -5.41
N SER A 23 8.61 -5.25 -5.87
CA SER A 23 7.78 -5.50 -7.06
C SER A 23 8.61 -5.58 -8.34
N GLY A 24 9.69 -4.80 -8.45
CA GLY A 24 10.65 -4.87 -9.55
C GLY A 24 11.36 -6.22 -9.62
N LEU A 25 11.75 -6.80 -8.47
CA LEU A 25 12.30 -8.15 -8.41
C LEU A 25 11.29 -9.20 -8.90
N CYS A 26 10.01 -9.07 -8.50
CA CYS A 26 8.94 -9.92 -9.03
C CYS A 26 8.79 -9.80 -10.57
N LEU A 27 8.92 -8.60 -11.13
CA LEU A 27 8.92 -8.40 -12.58
C LEU A 27 10.10 -9.10 -13.24
N THR A 28 11.32 -8.95 -12.71
CA THR A 28 12.49 -9.61 -13.29
C THR A 28 12.38 -11.13 -13.23
N GLY A 29 11.83 -11.68 -12.13
CA GLY A 29 11.54 -13.10 -12.00
C GLY A 29 10.49 -13.58 -13.01
N LEU A 30 9.42 -12.80 -13.22
CA LEU A 30 8.43 -13.07 -14.26
C LEU A 30 9.06 -13.06 -15.66
N ILE A 31 9.83 -12.02 -16.01
CA ILE A 31 10.49 -11.93 -17.32
C ILE A 31 11.43 -13.13 -17.53
N PHE A 32 12.20 -13.51 -16.51
CA PHE A 32 13.11 -14.65 -16.59
C PHE A 32 12.37 -15.98 -16.81
N LEU A 33 11.29 -16.21 -16.06
CA LEU A 33 10.47 -17.42 -16.18
C LEU A 33 9.79 -17.52 -17.56
N TYR A 34 9.31 -16.39 -18.09
CA TYR A 34 8.66 -16.34 -19.40
C TYR A 34 9.65 -16.48 -20.56
N ARG A 35 10.90 -16.01 -20.39
CA ARG A 35 11.96 -16.17 -21.39
C ARG A 35 12.42 -17.63 -21.53
N ASN A 36 12.39 -18.40 -20.44
CA ASN A 36 12.82 -19.81 -20.45
C ASN A 36 11.71 -20.80 -20.85
N SER A 37 10.42 -20.42 -20.79
CA SER A 37 9.29 -21.34 -21.05
C SER A 37 8.24 -20.72 -22.00
N PRO A 38 8.48 -20.72 -23.33
CA PRO A 38 7.61 -20.04 -24.30
C PRO A 38 6.19 -20.63 -24.39
N GLU A 39 6.00 -21.91 -24.06
CA GLU A 39 4.69 -22.56 -24.07
C GLU A 39 3.77 -22.10 -22.93
N VAL A 40 4.35 -21.73 -21.79
CA VAL A 40 3.62 -21.16 -20.64
C VAL A 40 3.23 -19.70 -20.95
N SER A 41 4.06 -19.01 -21.73
CA SER A 41 3.88 -17.62 -22.12
C SER A 41 2.59 -17.39 -22.92
N THR A 42 2.33 -18.24 -23.91
CA THR A 42 1.14 -18.11 -24.78
C THR A 42 -0.15 -18.47 -24.05
N LYS A 43 -0.16 -19.58 -23.29
CA LYS A 43 -1.30 -19.99 -22.46
C LYS A 43 -1.68 -18.94 -21.42
N PHE A 44 -0.68 -18.31 -20.78
CA PHE A 44 -0.94 -17.25 -19.81
C PHE A 44 -1.48 -15.98 -20.48
N PHE A 45 -0.94 -15.58 -21.63
CA PHE A 45 -1.44 -14.43 -22.38
C PHE A 45 -2.93 -14.60 -22.73
N GLU A 46 -3.31 -15.76 -23.26
CA GLU A 46 -4.71 -16.08 -23.54
C GLU A 46 -5.58 -16.06 -22.27
N PHE A 47 -5.09 -16.64 -21.18
CA PHE A 47 -5.82 -16.65 -19.90
C PHE A 47 -6.00 -15.22 -19.34
N HIS A 48 -4.96 -14.40 -19.40
CA HIS A 48 -4.99 -13.01 -18.96
C HIS A 48 -5.99 -12.20 -19.78
N HIS A 49 -5.91 -12.30 -21.10
CA HIS A 49 -6.75 -11.54 -22.01
C HIS A 49 -8.23 -11.94 -21.90
N LYS A 50 -8.51 -13.24 -21.77
CA LYS A 50 -9.88 -13.77 -21.78
C LYS A 50 -10.57 -13.68 -20.41
N ASN A 51 -9.85 -13.91 -19.31
CA ASN A 51 -10.44 -14.03 -17.98
C ASN A 51 -9.94 -12.97 -17.01
N LEU A 52 -8.61 -12.80 -16.87
CA LEU A 52 -8.03 -12.06 -15.76
C LEU A 52 -8.26 -10.54 -15.85
N ARG A 53 -8.18 -9.96 -17.05
CA ARG A 53 -8.26 -8.51 -17.28
C ARG A 53 -9.52 -7.89 -16.70
N GLY A 54 -10.68 -8.50 -16.97
CA GLY A 54 -11.98 -7.99 -16.51
C GLY A 54 -12.08 -7.97 -14.98
N TYR A 55 -11.65 -9.07 -14.34
CA TYR A 55 -11.65 -9.17 -12.88
C TYR A 55 -10.66 -8.23 -12.21
N LEU A 56 -9.46 -8.05 -12.79
CA LEU A 56 -8.48 -7.09 -12.27
C LEU A 56 -8.99 -5.66 -12.42
N PHE A 57 -9.56 -5.30 -13.56
CA PHE A 57 -10.18 -4.00 -13.78
C PHE A 57 -11.27 -3.72 -12.74
N SER A 58 -12.27 -4.60 -12.63
CA SER A 58 -13.38 -4.40 -11.68
C SER A 58 -12.90 -4.42 -10.23
N GLY A 59 -11.95 -5.30 -9.91
CA GLY A 59 -11.39 -5.43 -8.57
C GLY A 59 -10.65 -4.16 -8.14
N PHE A 60 -9.77 -3.61 -8.98
CA PHE A 60 -9.01 -2.41 -8.64
C PHE A 60 -9.87 -1.14 -8.62
N ILE A 61 -10.87 -1.01 -9.49
CA ILE A 61 -11.86 0.08 -9.38
C ILE A 61 -12.62 -0.03 -8.06
N SER A 62 -13.14 -1.22 -7.73
CA SER A 62 -13.91 -1.43 -6.51
C SER A 62 -13.09 -1.11 -5.25
N VAL A 63 -11.85 -1.61 -5.17
CA VAL A 63 -10.95 -1.33 -4.05
C VAL A 63 -10.56 0.15 -3.99
N GLY A 64 -10.26 0.78 -5.13
CA GLY A 64 -9.94 2.20 -5.19
C GLY A 64 -11.09 3.10 -4.71
N SER A 65 -12.31 2.82 -5.17
CA SER A 65 -13.52 3.54 -4.73
C SER A 65 -13.82 3.30 -3.25
N PHE A 66 -13.64 2.07 -2.78
CA PHE A 66 -13.82 1.73 -1.36
C PHE A 66 -12.83 2.50 -0.47
N LEU A 67 -11.54 2.50 -0.83
CA LEU A 67 -10.52 3.23 -0.09
C LEU A 67 -10.77 4.75 -0.12
N LEU A 68 -11.18 5.30 -1.26
CA LEU A 68 -11.53 6.71 -1.37
C LEU A 68 -12.69 7.07 -0.42
N SER A 69 -13.73 6.23 -0.36
CA SER A 69 -14.86 6.45 0.53
C SER A 69 -14.49 6.32 2.01
N LEU A 70 -13.55 5.45 2.37
CA LEU A 70 -13.14 5.23 3.76
C LEU A 70 -12.00 6.12 4.23
N HIS A 71 -11.21 6.70 3.32
CA HIS A 71 -9.97 7.43 3.64
C HIS A 71 -10.18 8.49 4.71
N THR A 72 -11.09 9.44 4.47
CA THR A 72 -11.38 10.51 5.42
C THR A 72 -11.89 9.96 6.75
N PHE A 73 -12.77 8.94 6.72
CA PHE A 73 -13.30 8.33 7.93
C PHE A 73 -12.22 7.69 8.80
N VAL A 74 -11.31 6.91 8.19
CA VAL A 74 -10.20 6.25 8.89
C VAL A 74 -9.25 7.29 9.48
N ILE A 75 -8.89 8.32 8.72
CA ILE A 75 -7.96 9.37 9.18
C ILE A 75 -8.55 10.17 10.34
N VAL A 76 -9.81 10.61 10.25
CA VAL A 76 -10.47 11.36 11.34
C VAL A 76 -10.63 10.50 12.58
N ASN A 77 -11.06 9.24 12.45
CA ASN A 77 -11.19 8.35 13.61
C ASN A 77 -9.86 8.08 14.30
N LEU A 78 -8.77 7.89 13.55
CA LEU A 78 -7.44 7.69 14.14
C LEU A 78 -6.92 8.95 14.81
N ARG A 79 -7.13 10.13 14.19
CA ARG A 79 -6.81 11.42 14.81
C ARG A 79 -7.47 11.53 16.19
N ASP A 80 -8.79 11.42 16.21
CA ASP A 80 -9.57 11.74 17.40
C ASP A 80 -9.41 10.69 18.51
N LYS A 81 -9.30 9.40 18.14
CA LYS A 81 -9.26 8.31 19.12
C LYS A 81 -7.85 7.90 19.57
N VAL A 82 -6.80 8.25 18.81
CA VAL A 82 -5.41 7.88 19.14
C VAL A 82 -4.59 9.13 19.42
N PHE A 83 -4.41 9.99 18.43
CA PHE A 83 -3.42 11.05 18.47
C PHE A 83 -3.86 12.25 19.33
N SER A 84 -5.18 12.50 19.41
CA SER A 84 -5.76 13.54 20.27
C SER A 84 -5.95 13.11 21.73
N THR A 85 -5.55 11.88 22.10
CA THR A 85 -5.69 11.40 23.48
C THR A 85 -4.56 11.93 24.37
N PRO A 86 -4.85 12.36 25.62
CA PRO A 86 -3.81 12.82 26.53
C PRO A 86 -2.78 11.71 26.81
N GLU A 87 -3.20 10.44 26.82
CA GLU A 87 -2.29 9.31 27.03
C GLU A 87 -1.22 9.19 25.93
N TYR A 88 -1.60 9.41 24.66
CA TYR A 88 -0.63 9.38 23.56
C TYR A 88 0.33 10.57 23.62
N ARG A 89 -0.17 11.75 23.99
CA ARG A 89 0.63 12.96 24.16
C ARG A 89 1.68 12.80 25.28
N ASN A 90 1.29 12.18 26.39
CA ASN A 90 2.20 11.90 27.52
C ASN A 90 3.22 10.82 27.15
N ALA A 91 2.81 9.76 26.46
CA ALA A 91 3.73 8.74 25.97
C ALA A 91 4.75 9.31 24.97
N TYR A 92 4.33 10.25 24.13
CA TYR A 92 5.20 10.94 23.18
C TYR A 92 6.20 11.88 23.90
N SER A 93 5.72 12.67 24.87
CA SER A 93 6.53 13.52 25.74
C SER A 93 7.63 12.73 26.44
N MET A 94 7.26 11.61 27.10
CA MET A 94 8.21 10.74 27.80
C MET A 94 9.24 10.10 26.86
N ALA A 95 8.85 9.79 25.61
CA ALA A 95 9.75 9.17 24.64
C ALA A 95 10.74 10.15 23.99
N HIS A 96 10.41 11.44 23.94
CA HIS A 96 11.24 12.48 23.32
C HIS A 96 11.89 13.42 24.32
N ASP A 97 11.60 13.28 25.62
CA ASP A 97 12.09 14.14 26.71
C ASP A 97 11.75 15.62 26.48
N ILE A 98 10.51 15.87 26.03
CA ILE A 98 9.97 17.21 25.73
C ILE A 98 8.76 17.46 26.61
N ASP A 99 8.69 18.63 27.25
CA ASP A 99 7.51 19.05 28.01
C ASP A 99 6.24 19.05 27.14
N GLU A 100 5.11 18.66 27.71
CA GLU A 100 3.82 18.59 27.02
C GLU A 100 3.42 19.92 26.35
N GLU A 101 3.85 21.07 26.87
CA GLU A 101 3.57 22.39 26.29
C GLU A 101 4.44 22.71 25.06
N ASN A 102 5.60 22.07 24.91
CA ASN A 102 6.52 22.28 23.78
C ASN A 102 6.34 21.25 22.65
N ILE A 103 5.36 20.35 22.75
CA ILE A 103 5.07 19.38 21.69
C ILE A 103 4.51 20.13 20.48
N ASN A 104 5.24 20.08 19.36
CA ASN A 104 4.74 20.54 18.08
C ASN A 104 3.72 19.52 17.54
N ASP A 105 2.47 19.96 17.39
CA ASP A 105 1.39 19.17 16.79
C ASP A 105 1.77 18.57 15.44
N SER A 106 2.61 19.26 14.64
CA SER A 106 3.04 18.73 13.33
C SER A 106 3.83 17.43 13.45
N ASP A 107 4.66 17.28 14.49
CA ASP A 107 5.45 16.07 14.70
C ASP A 107 4.64 14.96 15.38
N LEU A 108 3.65 15.33 16.22
CA LEU A 108 2.72 14.39 16.84
C LEU A 108 1.84 13.70 15.79
N PHE A 109 1.31 14.46 14.84
CA PHE A 109 0.43 13.94 13.77
C PHE A 109 1.18 13.41 12.54
N LYS A 110 2.51 13.46 12.53
CA LYS A 110 3.34 12.96 11.42
C LYS A 110 3.05 11.51 11.03
N PRO A 111 2.84 10.55 11.96
CA PRO A 111 2.48 9.18 11.58
C PRO A 111 1.11 9.10 10.89
N LEU A 112 0.18 9.98 11.25
CA LEU A 112 -1.15 10.07 10.64
C LEU A 112 -1.07 10.66 9.23
N ASP A 113 -0.25 11.68 9.03
CA ASP A 113 0.00 12.26 7.70
C ASP A 113 0.63 11.23 6.75
N ASN A 114 1.60 10.47 7.25
CA ASN A 114 2.21 9.37 6.49
C ASN A 114 1.16 8.34 6.04
N LEU A 115 0.28 7.92 6.96
CA LEU A 115 -0.81 7.01 6.65
C LEU A 115 -1.76 7.59 5.59
N SER A 116 -2.13 8.87 5.72
CA SER A 116 -2.96 9.57 4.75
C SER A 116 -2.34 9.54 3.35
N SER A 117 -1.04 9.83 3.26
CA SER A 117 -0.28 9.80 2.01
C SER A 117 -0.22 8.40 1.38
N PHE A 118 -0.06 7.35 2.19
CA PHE A 118 -0.09 5.96 1.72
C PHE A 118 -1.46 5.55 1.17
N ILE A 119 -2.56 5.92 1.86
CA ILE A 119 -3.91 5.62 1.39
C ILE A 119 -4.17 6.36 0.07
N ASN A 120 -3.84 7.65 -0.01
CA ASN A 120 -4.02 8.45 -1.21
C ASN A 120 -3.25 7.88 -2.41
N THR A 121 -1.98 7.52 -2.20
CA THR A 121 -1.17 6.87 -3.23
C THR A 121 -1.76 5.52 -3.64
N SER A 122 -2.26 4.73 -2.69
CA SER A 122 -2.89 3.44 -3.00
C SER A 122 -4.17 3.61 -3.82
N ILE A 123 -4.96 4.65 -3.56
CA ILE A 123 -6.14 5.00 -4.36
C ILE A 123 -5.72 5.35 -5.79
N ILE A 124 -4.80 6.30 -5.95
CA ILE A 124 -4.31 6.72 -7.28
C ILE A 124 -3.77 5.51 -8.04
N LEU A 125 -2.92 4.71 -7.40
CA LEU A 125 -2.31 3.54 -8.00
C LEU A 125 -3.34 2.48 -8.39
N SER A 126 -4.38 2.25 -7.59
CA SER A 126 -5.47 1.32 -7.92
C SER A 126 -6.28 1.79 -9.13
N LEU A 127 -6.61 3.08 -9.21
CA LEU A 127 -7.33 3.65 -10.34
C LEU A 127 -6.48 3.62 -11.62
N THR A 128 -5.20 4.02 -11.53
CA THR A 128 -4.25 3.92 -12.64
C THR A 128 -4.07 2.48 -13.10
N THR A 129 -4.01 1.52 -12.17
CA THR A 129 -3.93 0.09 -12.51
C THR A 129 -5.17 -0.38 -13.24
N ALA A 130 -6.36 0.01 -12.80
CA ALA A 130 -7.59 -0.34 -13.50
C ALA A 130 -7.60 0.25 -14.93
N ILE A 131 -7.27 1.54 -15.07
CA ILE A 131 -7.20 2.19 -16.38
C ILE A 131 -6.16 1.50 -17.27
N ALA A 132 -4.99 1.15 -16.74
CA ALA A 132 -3.95 0.41 -17.47
C ALA A 132 -4.44 -0.99 -17.88
N GLN A 133 -5.10 -1.73 -16.98
CA GLN A 133 -5.68 -3.04 -17.27
C GLN A 133 -6.73 -2.97 -18.38
N PHE A 134 -7.54 -1.92 -18.40
CA PHE A 134 -8.52 -1.71 -19.46
C PHE A 134 -7.86 -1.30 -20.79
N THR A 135 -6.92 -0.35 -20.76
CA THR A 135 -6.30 0.22 -21.96
C THR A 135 -5.17 -0.65 -22.53
N LEU A 136 -4.12 -0.89 -21.76
CA LEU A 136 -2.96 -1.70 -22.15
C LEU A 136 -3.28 -3.18 -22.21
N GLY A 137 -4.24 -3.67 -21.41
CA GLY A 137 -4.71 -5.06 -21.49
C GLY A 137 -5.53 -5.39 -22.74
N LEU A 138 -5.90 -4.40 -23.57
CA LEU A 138 -6.44 -4.60 -24.93
C LEU A 138 -5.34 -4.76 -25.98
N SER A 139 -4.10 -4.39 -25.67
CA SER A 139 -2.98 -4.51 -26.62
C SER A 139 -2.63 -5.99 -26.85
N THR A 140 -2.31 -6.33 -28.10
CA THR A 140 -1.82 -7.65 -28.52
C THR A 140 -0.35 -7.90 -28.16
N ASN A 141 0.31 -6.93 -27.52
CA ASN A 141 1.71 -7.04 -27.13
C ASN A 141 1.88 -7.78 -25.79
N LEU A 142 2.68 -8.85 -25.81
CA LEU A 142 3.01 -9.64 -24.61
C LEU A 142 3.66 -8.79 -23.50
N TYR A 143 4.52 -7.84 -23.89
CA TYR A 143 5.16 -6.91 -22.95
C TYR A 143 4.16 -5.98 -22.25
N ALA A 144 3.09 -5.56 -22.94
CA ALA A 144 2.03 -4.74 -22.34
C ALA A 144 1.23 -5.55 -21.31
N CYS A 145 0.98 -6.84 -21.59
CA CYS A 145 0.37 -7.77 -20.64
C CYS A 145 1.23 -7.98 -19.39
N LEU A 146 2.54 -8.22 -19.56
CA LEU A 146 3.48 -8.37 -18.44
C LEU A 146 3.54 -7.10 -17.57
N PHE A 147 3.57 -5.93 -18.21
CA PHE A 147 3.55 -4.65 -17.52
C PHE A 147 2.25 -4.46 -16.71
N CYS A 148 1.09 -4.82 -17.28
CA CYS A 148 -0.19 -4.79 -16.57
C CYS A 148 -0.19 -5.69 -15.32
N VAL A 149 0.30 -6.92 -15.44
CA VAL A 149 0.39 -7.86 -14.32
C VAL A 149 1.34 -7.34 -13.25
N TRP A 150 2.49 -6.78 -13.64
CA TRP A 150 3.41 -6.17 -12.68
C TRP A 150 2.78 -4.98 -11.95
N LEU A 151 2.08 -4.11 -12.68
CA LEU A 151 1.38 -2.98 -12.10
C LEU A 151 0.31 -3.46 -11.09
N ALA A 152 -0.41 -4.54 -11.42
CA ALA A 152 -1.35 -5.17 -10.50
C ALA A 152 -0.67 -5.70 -9.22
N ILE A 153 0.48 -6.37 -9.34
CA ILE A 153 1.25 -6.86 -8.18
C ILE A 153 1.73 -5.68 -7.33
N LEU A 154 2.28 -4.63 -7.95
CA LEU A 154 2.71 -3.42 -7.26
C LEU A 154 1.57 -2.81 -6.44
N THR A 155 0.39 -2.67 -7.05
CA THR A 155 -0.81 -2.13 -6.38
C THR A 155 -1.24 -2.98 -5.20
N VAL A 156 -1.26 -4.31 -5.35
CA VAL A 156 -1.59 -5.22 -4.25
C VAL A 156 -0.58 -5.09 -3.09
N CYS A 157 0.72 -4.97 -3.39
CA CYS A 157 1.73 -4.76 -2.36
C CYS A 157 1.51 -3.45 -1.58
N PHE A 158 1.19 -2.36 -2.27
CA PHE A 158 0.87 -1.07 -1.64
C PHE A 158 -0.39 -1.16 -0.77
N LEU A 159 -1.45 -1.80 -1.28
CA LEU A 159 -2.69 -2.02 -0.53
C LEU A 159 -2.45 -2.83 0.74
N LEU A 160 -1.72 -3.94 0.66
CA LEU A 160 -1.38 -4.76 1.82
C LEU A 160 -0.55 -4.00 2.84
N HIS A 161 0.40 -3.18 2.38
CA HIS A 161 1.20 -2.34 3.26
C HIS A 161 0.34 -1.30 3.98
N CYS A 162 -0.59 -0.66 3.26
CA CYS A 162 -1.55 0.27 3.82
C CYS A 162 -2.42 -0.40 4.91
N LEU A 163 -3.00 -1.56 4.62
CA LEU A 163 -3.78 -2.35 5.60
C LEU A 163 -2.97 -2.68 6.85
N PHE A 164 -1.68 -2.99 6.66
CA PHE A 164 -0.79 -3.31 7.77
C PHE A 164 -0.51 -2.09 8.67
N ILE A 165 -0.23 -0.92 8.10
CA ILE A 165 -0.03 0.32 8.86
C ILE A 165 -1.30 0.67 9.65
N ILE A 166 -2.48 0.57 9.03
CA ILE A 166 -3.76 0.79 9.72
C ILE A 166 -3.88 -0.17 10.91
N ARG A 167 -3.55 -1.46 10.72
CA ARG A 167 -3.61 -2.46 11.78
C ARG A 167 -2.67 -2.16 12.95
N ILE A 168 -1.46 -1.66 12.69
CA ILE A 168 -0.54 -1.23 13.76
C ILE A 168 -1.17 -0.07 14.55
N ASN A 169 -1.68 0.95 13.87
CA ASN A 169 -2.28 2.12 14.53
C ASN A 169 -3.52 1.72 15.36
N ILE A 170 -4.35 0.81 14.86
CA ILE A 170 -5.47 0.25 15.62
C ILE A 170 -4.99 -0.60 16.80
N ARG A 171 -3.88 -1.34 16.68
CA ARG A 171 -3.32 -2.10 17.80
C ARG A 171 -2.83 -1.17 18.93
N ILE A 172 -2.23 -0.05 18.57
CA ILE A 172 -1.85 1.03 19.50
C ILE A 172 -3.11 1.59 20.17
N LEU A 173 -4.15 1.91 19.40
CA LEU A 173 -5.45 2.36 19.90
C LEU A 173 -6.04 1.39 20.93
N LEU A 174 -6.03 0.09 20.63
CA LEU A 174 -6.64 -0.95 21.45
C LEU A 174 -5.79 -1.36 22.66
N LYS A 175 -4.65 -0.69 22.92
CA LYS A 175 -3.71 -1.01 24.01
C LYS A 175 -3.35 -2.51 24.04
N GLN A 176 -3.34 -3.18 22.89
CA GLN A 176 -2.99 -4.59 22.81
C GLN A 176 -1.48 -4.71 23.01
N LYS A 177 -1.10 -5.06 24.25
CA LYS A 177 0.29 -5.31 24.68
C LYS A 177 0.97 -6.22 23.66
N GLN A 178 2.11 -5.81 23.12
CA GLN A 178 2.98 -6.68 22.32
C GLN A 178 3.26 -7.94 23.15
N ARG A 179 2.63 -9.06 22.77
CA ARG A 179 3.09 -10.39 23.10
C ARG A 179 4.00 -10.88 21.99
#